data_AF-H2ZFC2-F1
#
_entry.id   AF-H2ZFC2-F1
#
_cell.length_a   1.000
_cell.length_b   1.000
_cell.length_c   1.000
_cell.angle_alpha   90.00
_cell.angle_beta   90.00
_cell.angle_gamma   90.00
#
_symmetry.space_group_name_H-M   'P 1'
#
loop_
_entity.id
_entity.type
_entity.pdbx_description
1 polymer ?
#
loop_
_entity_poly.entity_id
_entity_poly.type
_entity_poly.pdbx_seq_one_letter_code
_entity_poly.pdbx_strand_id
1 'polypeptide(L)'
;MSDTPLADGGIADPVCDPRQIAEEVEMETEGGTNMASETVAPGSNMDAEDSNEDESDEEEVVDLAAIKLLDEKITSSPYNYQAHVDRINLLRKCGEFQSLSAARHEMKKLFPLTKQLWLEWLEDEQKFVESEDDHAKLEELFELSVQDYLAPDIWLEYIQYSIRNIGTESGVKKLRGLLERALSSVGLHVLNGSTVWEAYREIENAVLVTMQPLPGSITTPEQNDRIVQQTTKVGLLFSRQLAVPLLNMELTMLEYEEWWKANGDGEIPQSVLQSYNKALEQLEELKLLEIALESAEAPKRAEYTAYIEHEKKSNNPARMQCIYERAITDDCLNAQLWIDYLKYLTSTLKSGPILLATYERSVRNCPWVGQLWIGLLVTLERNNAPIDKLEPVLNESLAVGFSSASEYVDLWKAWCNHIRRRYADSEDRAMSLAAIRSAFNRATSHLTNNVLTEFGEMGDPDYSLWVYWAQLEAGLSP
;
A
#
# COMPACT_ATOMS: atom_id res chain seq x y z
N MET A 1 57.39 -21.59 -32.14
CA MET A 1 56.46 -22.73 -32.17
C MET A 1 55.98 -22.91 -30.74
N SER A 2 55.24 -21.97 -30.15
CA SER A 2 53.81 -21.66 -30.37
C SER A 2 52.96 -22.93 -30.36
N ASP A 3 52.29 -23.19 -29.24
CA ASP A 3 50.83 -23.29 -29.21
C ASP A 3 50.30 -23.27 -27.77
N THR A 4 49.38 -22.33 -27.54
CA THR A 4 48.60 -22.08 -26.33
C THR A 4 47.18 -22.61 -26.56
N PRO A 5 46.45 -23.03 -25.52
CA PRO A 5 45.00 -22.78 -25.48
C PRO A 5 44.62 -22.08 -24.17
N LEU A 6 44.12 -20.84 -24.27
CA LEU A 6 42.69 -20.46 -24.25
C LEU A 6 42.11 -20.54 -22.84
N ALA A 7 42.23 -19.39 -22.15
CA ALA A 7 41.46 -19.06 -20.95
C ALA A 7 40.05 -18.67 -21.38
N ASP A 8 39.05 -19.41 -20.88
CA ASP A 8 37.64 -19.09 -21.00
C ASP A 8 37.28 -18.13 -19.86
N GLY A 9 37.13 -16.85 -20.21
CA GLY A 9 36.72 -15.79 -19.30
C GLY A 9 35.21 -15.69 -19.30
N GLY A 10 34.56 -16.53 -18.48
CA GLY A 10 33.16 -16.32 -18.09
C GLY A 10 33.11 -15.23 -17.02
N ILE A 11 32.81 -14.00 -17.43
CA ILE A 11 32.36 -12.95 -16.51
C ILE A 11 30.95 -13.36 -16.10
N ALA A 12 30.83 -13.99 -14.93
CA ALA A 12 29.55 -14.12 -14.26
C ALA A 12 29.14 -12.71 -13.83
N ASP A 13 28.03 -12.21 -14.39
CA ASP A 13 27.37 -11.02 -13.86
C ASP A 13 27.04 -11.28 -12.38
N PRO A 14 27.40 -10.37 -11.46
CA PRO A 14 26.99 -10.52 -10.08
C PRO A 14 25.48 -10.32 -10.02
N VAL A 15 24.75 -11.42 -9.82
CA VAL A 15 23.36 -11.40 -9.39
C VAL A 15 23.34 -10.61 -8.09
N CYS A 16 22.77 -9.40 -8.15
CA CYS A 16 22.62 -8.51 -7.01
C CYS A 16 21.79 -9.24 -5.95
N ASP A 17 22.42 -9.61 -4.83
CA ASP A 17 21.75 -10.28 -3.71
C ASP A 17 20.71 -9.31 -3.11
N PRO A 18 19.41 -9.63 -3.17
CA PRO A 18 18.35 -8.78 -2.63
C PRO A 18 18.52 -8.43 -1.14
N ARG A 19 19.36 -9.17 -0.41
CA ARG A 19 19.68 -8.92 1.00
C ARG A 19 20.59 -7.70 1.21
N GLN A 20 21.45 -7.37 0.24
CA GLN A 20 22.30 -6.17 0.34
C GLN A 20 21.46 -4.89 0.28
N ILE A 21 20.33 -4.94 -0.42
CA ILE A 21 19.34 -3.86 -0.48
C ILE A 21 18.62 -3.71 0.88
N ALA A 22 18.42 -4.80 1.63
CA ALA A 22 17.76 -4.75 2.94
C ALA A 22 18.65 -4.15 4.05
N GLU A 23 19.98 -4.29 3.96
CA GLU A 23 20.92 -3.72 4.94
C GLU A 23 21.17 -2.21 4.74
N GLU A 24 21.02 -1.67 3.53
CA GLU A 24 21.11 -0.21 3.28
C GLU A 24 19.87 0.57 3.77
N VAL A 25 18.76 -0.10 4.06
CA VAL A 25 17.48 0.54 4.47
C VAL A 25 17.47 0.94 5.96
N GLU A 26 18.33 0.36 6.81
CA GLU A 26 18.36 0.66 8.26
C GLU A 26 19.20 1.91 8.63
N MET A 27 20.01 2.45 7.72
CA MET A 27 20.83 3.64 7.96
C MET A 27 20.36 4.78 7.07
N GLU A 28 19.43 5.62 7.55
CA GLU A 28 19.32 7.06 7.26
C GLU A 28 17.89 7.57 7.52
N THR A 29 17.46 7.57 8.78
CA THR A 29 16.39 8.48 9.24
C THR A 29 16.64 8.92 10.69
N GLU A 30 17.80 9.51 10.98
CA GLU A 30 17.99 10.26 12.22
C GLU A 30 18.86 11.50 12.02
N GLY A 31 18.34 12.67 12.38
CA GLY A 31 19.17 13.84 12.68
C GLY A 31 18.53 15.20 12.45
N GLY A 32 18.06 15.85 13.53
CA GLY A 32 18.08 17.32 13.64
C GLY A 32 16.88 17.99 14.31
N THR A 33 16.86 18.04 15.63
CA THR A 33 15.99 18.93 16.42
C THR A 33 16.72 20.22 16.86
N ASN A 34 15.92 21.28 17.00
CA ASN A 34 15.94 22.34 18.03
C ASN A 34 16.42 23.79 17.73
N MET A 35 15.44 24.68 17.85
CA MET A 35 15.31 25.80 18.82
C MET A 35 15.41 27.25 18.32
N ALA A 36 14.48 28.04 18.86
CA ALA A 36 14.08 29.41 18.54
C ALA A 36 14.82 30.50 19.35
N SER A 37 14.81 31.76 18.87
CA SER A 37 14.57 32.98 19.69
C SER A 37 14.49 34.30 18.87
N GLU A 38 13.33 34.97 18.98
CA GLU A 38 12.98 36.41 19.14
C GLU A 38 13.83 37.62 18.63
N THR A 39 13.18 38.40 17.74
CA THR A 39 12.83 39.86 17.75
C THR A 39 13.83 41.06 17.68
N VAL A 40 13.56 41.91 16.66
CA VAL A 40 13.46 43.42 16.60
C VAL A 40 14.72 44.30 16.41
N ALA A 41 14.86 44.93 15.22
CA ALA A 41 14.61 46.37 14.92
C ALA A 41 15.21 46.82 13.55
N PRO A 42 14.69 47.87 12.88
CA PRO A 42 14.98 48.18 11.47
C PRO A 42 16.01 49.30 11.26
N GLY A 43 16.74 49.28 10.15
CA GLY A 43 17.66 50.35 9.76
C GLY A 43 18.18 50.29 8.32
N SER A 44 17.66 51.19 7.48
CA SER A 44 18.31 51.90 6.35
C SER A 44 19.00 51.13 5.21
N ASN A 45 18.26 51.03 4.10
CA ASN A 45 18.60 51.40 2.71
C ASN A 45 20.09 51.57 2.33
N MET A 46 20.60 50.71 1.44
CA MET A 46 21.61 51.04 0.43
C MET A 46 21.45 50.08 -0.76
N ASP A 47 21.26 50.67 -1.94
CA ASP A 47 21.17 50.02 -3.24
C ASP A 47 22.44 49.22 -3.56
N ALA A 48 22.26 47.95 -3.89
CA ALA A 48 23.22 47.15 -4.66
C ALA A 48 22.41 46.35 -5.68
N GLU A 49 22.38 46.84 -6.91
CA GLU A 49 22.05 46.02 -8.08
C GLU A 49 23.16 44.97 -8.21
N ASP A 50 22.93 43.80 -7.63
CA ASP A 50 23.79 42.63 -7.79
C ASP A 50 23.20 41.76 -8.91
N SER A 51 23.88 41.79 -10.05
CA SER A 51 23.54 41.01 -11.23
C SER A 51 24.07 39.59 -11.07
N ASN A 52 23.37 38.74 -10.31
CA ASN A 52 23.67 37.31 -10.18
C ASN A 52 22.84 36.51 -11.21
N GLU A 53 23.21 36.59 -12.49
CA GLU A 53 22.60 35.79 -13.57
C GLU A 53 23.54 34.68 -14.10
N ASP A 54 24.74 34.46 -13.54
CA ASP A 54 25.73 33.51 -14.09
C ASP A 54 25.97 32.22 -13.25
N GLU A 55 25.48 32.10 -12.00
CA GLU A 55 25.67 30.88 -11.18
C GLU A 55 24.56 29.82 -11.39
N SER A 56 23.38 30.19 -11.89
CA SER A 56 22.27 29.24 -12.09
C SER A 56 22.53 28.24 -13.22
N ASP A 57 23.21 28.69 -14.27
CA ASP A 57 23.38 27.91 -15.49
C ASP A 57 24.43 26.79 -15.32
N GLU A 58 25.41 26.96 -14.42
CA GLU A 58 26.40 25.91 -14.13
C GLU A 58 25.81 24.79 -13.26
N GLU A 59 24.98 25.13 -12.26
CA GLU A 59 24.33 24.13 -11.40
C GLU A 59 23.32 23.27 -12.18
N GLU A 60 22.52 23.86 -13.08
CA GLU A 60 21.55 23.13 -13.90
C GLU A 60 22.25 22.13 -14.84
N VAL A 61 23.40 22.50 -15.41
CA VAL A 61 24.19 21.59 -16.26
C VAL A 61 24.76 20.41 -15.47
N VAL A 62 25.17 20.62 -14.22
CA VAL A 62 25.66 19.56 -13.33
C VAL A 62 24.54 18.60 -12.95
N ASP A 63 23.36 19.11 -12.59
CA ASP A 63 22.21 18.30 -12.22
C ASP A 63 21.71 17.45 -13.41
N LEU A 64 21.65 18.00 -14.62
CA LEU A 64 21.30 17.26 -15.84
C LEU A 64 22.32 16.16 -16.18
N ALA A 65 23.60 16.37 -15.89
CA ALA A 65 24.63 15.34 -16.05
C ALA A 65 24.47 14.21 -15.01
N ALA A 66 24.14 14.56 -13.77
CA ALA A 66 23.85 13.59 -12.71
C ALA A 66 22.62 12.72 -13.02
N ILE A 67 21.56 13.31 -13.58
CA ILE A 67 20.37 12.58 -14.03
C ILE A 67 20.74 11.49 -15.06
N LYS A 68 21.60 11.79 -16.03
CA LYS A 68 22.05 10.79 -17.02
C LYS A 68 22.81 9.63 -16.38
N LEU A 69 23.66 9.90 -15.40
CA LEU A 69 24.37 8.84 -14.67
C LEU A 69 23.40 7.95 -13.88
N LEU A 70 22.35 8.55 -13.31
CA LEU A 70 21.29 7.79 -12.64
C LEU A 70 20.46 6.97 -13.62
N ASP A 71 20.15 7.49 -14.82
CA ASP A 71 19.48 6.73 -15.89
C ASP A 71 20.31 5.51 -16.31
N GLU A 72 21.62 5.66 -16.47
CA GLU A 72 22.53 4.55 -16.78
C GLU A 72 22.57 3.52 -15.64
N LYS A 73 22.63 4.00 -14.39
CA LYS A 73 22.60 3.14 -13.19
C LYS A 73 21.29 2.35 -13.11
N ILE A 74 20.13 2.99 -13.29
CA ILE A 74 18.82 2.35 -13.29
C ILE A 74 18.70 1.36 -14.46
N THR A 75 19.22 1.69 -15.64
CA THR A 75 19.21 0.77 -16.79
C THR A 75 20.02 -0.50 -16.50
N SER A 76 21.17 -0.36 -15.83
CA SER A 76 22.00 -1.51 -15.44
C SER A 76 21.47 -2.28 -14.23
N SER A 77 20.78 -1.60 -13.31
CA SER A 77 20.25 -2.17 -12.07
C SER A 77 18.85 -1.58 -11.78
N PRO A 78 17.80 -2.07 -12.45
CA PRO A 78 16.45 -1.51 -12.34
C PRO A 78 15.87 -1.53 -10.93
N TYR A 79 16.31 -2.49 -10.10
CA TYR A 79 15.86 -2.68 -8.73
C TYR A 79 16.64 -1.83 -7.69
N ASN A 80 17.44 -0.85 -8.11
CA ASN A 80 18.10 0.08 -7.19
C ASN A 80 17.14 1.18 -6.73
N TYR A 81 16.52 1.01 -5.56
CA TYR A 81 15.52 1.94 -5.02
C TYR A 81 16.07 3.37 -4.86
N GLN A 82 17.26 3.53 -4.27
CA GLN A 82 17.84 4.84 -4.01
C GLN A 82 18.13 5.61 -5.29
N ALA A 83 18.61 4.94 -6.35
CA ALA A 83 18.84 5.59 -7.63
C ALA A 83 17.56 6.17 -8.24
N HIS A 84 16.41 5.50 -8.07
CA HIS A 84 15.11 6.05 -8.50
C HIS A 84 14.72 7.28 -7.67
N VAL A 85 14.89 7.22 -6.34
CA VAL A 85 14.58 8.35 -5.45
C VAL A 85 15.44 9.58 -5.79
N ASP A 86 16.76 9.39 -5.90
CA ASP A 86 17.71 10.47 -6.24
C ASP A 86 17.36 11.10 -7.59
N ARG A 87 17.02 10.27 -8.58
CA ARG A 87 16.63 10.73 -9.92
C ARG A 87 15.35 11.57 -9.86
N ILE A 88 14.33 11.10 -9.14
CA ILE A 88 13.06 11.82 -8.98
C ILE A 88 13.30 13.16 -8.29
N ASN A 89 14.13 13.20 -7.25
CA ASN A 89 14.45 14.43 -6.53
C ASN A 89 15.17 15.44 -7.42
N LEU A 90 16.17 15.00 -8.20
CA LEU A 90 16.88 15.88 -9.15
C LEU A 90 15.98 16.37 -10.28
N LEU A 91 15.14 15.49 -10.86
CA LEU A 91 14.17 15.89 -11.88
C LEU A 91 13.18 16.92 -11.35
N ARG A 92 12.72 16.76 -10.11
CA ARG A 92 11.85 17.73 -9.43
C ARG A 92 12.57 19.06 -9.19
N LYS A 93 13.84 19.03 -8.75
CA LYS A 93 14.68 20.22 -8.56
C LYS A 93 14.89 21.01 -9.86
N CYS A 94 15.12 20.32 -10.97
CA CYS A 94 15.36 20.94 -12.29
C CYS A 94 14.07 21.41 -12.99
N GLY A 95 12.89 21.12 -12.47
CA GLY A 95 11.62 21.46 -13.14
C GLY A 95 11.34 20.63 -14.41
N GLU A 96 11.95 19.45 -14.55
CA GLU A 96 11.80 18.55 -15.70
C GLU A 96 10.53 17.69 -15.57
N PHE A 97 9.36 18.34 -15.56
CA PHE A 97 8.08 17.72 -15.17
C PHE A 97 7.64 16.51 -16.03
N GLN A 98 7.92 16.54 -17.34
CA GLN A 98 7.56 15.41 -18.22
C GLN A 98 8.38 14.15 -17.87
N SER A 99 9.68 14.34 -17.68
CA SER A 99 10.61 13.27 -17.29
C SER A 99 10.33 12.80 -15.86
N LEU A 100 9.98 13.71 -14.96
CA LEU A 100 9.60 13.42 -13.57
C LEU A 100 8.39 12.49 -13.48
N SER A 101 7.31 12.79 -14.21
CA SER A 101 6.10 11.96 -14.20
C SER A 101 6.39 10.55 -14.73
N ALA A 102 7.20 10.44 -15.80
CA ALA A 102 7.64 9.15 -16.34
C ALA A 102 8.49 8.35 -15.33
N ALA A 103 9.44 9.01 -14.66
CA ALA A 103 10.30 8.39 -13.65
C ALA A 103 9.49 7.86 -12.45
N ARG A 104 8.50 8.62 -11.98
CA ARG A 104 7.60 8.20 -10.89
C ARG A 104 6.75 6.98 -11.28
N HIS A 105 6.21 6.94 -12.50
CA HIS A 105 5.50 5.77 -13.00
C HIS A 105 6.40 4.54 -13.16
N GLU A 106 7.65 4.73 -13.60
CA GLU A 106 8.64 3.66 -13.70
C GLU A 106 8.96 3.07 -12.32
N MET A 107 9.30 3.92 -11.35
CA MET A 107 9.56 3.50 -9.97
C MET A 107 8.35 2.79 -9.36
N LYS A 108 7.13 3.33 -9.57
CA LYS A 108 5.88 2.74 -9.06
C LYS A 108 5.58 1.36 -9.65
N LYS A 109 6.03 1.04 -10.86
CA LYS A 109 5.86 -0.33 -11.39
C LYS A 109 6.67 -1.33 -10.57
N LEU A 110 7.87 -0.95 -10.16
CA LEU A 110 8.80 -1.82 -9.45
C LEU A 110 8.53 -1.84 -7.94
N PHE A 111 8.31 -0.68 -7.33
CA PHE A 111 8.24 -0.53 -5.87
C PHE A 111 6.89 0.00 -5.39
N PRO A 112 6.40 -0.45 -4.23
CA PRO A 112 5.43 0.32 -3.46
C PRO A 112 6.07 1.65 -3.02
N LEU A 113 5.37 2.77 -3.15
CA LEU A 113 5.91 4.07 -2.75
C LEU A 113 5.50 4.42 -1.33
N THR A 114 6.39 5.10 -0.62
CA THR A 114 6.11 5.61 0.72
C THR A 114 5.07 6.72 0.68
N LYS A 115 4.46 7.00 1.84
CA LYS A 115 3.53 8.12 2.00
C LYS A 115 4.08 9.43 1.45
N GLN A 116 5.35 9.74 1.78
CA GLN A 116 5.98 11.00 1.38
C GLN A 116 6.11 11.11 -0.15
N LEU A 117 6.61 10.06 -0.81
CA LEU A 117 6.75 10.04 -2.28
C LEU A 117 5.39 10.20 -2.98
N TRP A 118 4.34 9.58 -2.44
CA TRP A 118 2.98 9.75 -2.95
C TRP A 118 2.46 11.17 -2.78
N LEU A 119 2.57 11.75 -1.58
CA LEU A 119 2.09 13.11 -1.32
C LEU A 119 2.79 14.14 -2.21
N GLU A 120 4.11 14.04 -2.37
CA GLU A 120 4.86 14.93 -3.26
C GLU A 120 4.44 14.80 -4.72
N TRP A 121 4.18 13.57 -5.18
CA TRP A 121 3.69 13.35 -6.54
C TRP A 121 2.30 13.95 -6.74
N LEU A 122 1.37 13.66 -5.84
CA LEU A 122 0.01 14.19 -5.89
C LEU A 122 -0.01 15.72 -5.81
N GLU A 123 0.84 16.33 -4.99
CA GLU A 123 0.97 17.78 -4.87
C GLU A 123 1.47 18.41 -6.18
N ASP A 124 2.44 17.80 -6.84
CA ASP A 124 2.97 18.30 -8.10
C ASP A 124 1.94 18.18 -9.24
N GLU A 125 1.29 17.02 -9.38
CA GLU A 125 0.31 16.79 -10.46
C GLU A 125 -0.92 17.70 -10.31
N GLN A 126 -1.31 18.04 -9.06
CA GLN A 126 -2.38 19.01 -8.79
C GLN A 126 -2.11 20.40 -9.41
N LYS A 127 -0.85 20.81 -9.56
CA LYS A 127 -0.47 22.13 -10.12
C LYS A 127 -0.76 22.23 -11.62
N PHE A 128 -0.89 21.10 -12.32
CA PHE A 128 -1.04 21.04 -13.78
C PHE A 128 -2.46 20.67 -14.24
N VAL A 129 -3.43 20.63 -13.31
CA VAL A 129 -4.80 20.27 -13.65
C VAL A 129 -5.55 21.45 -14.25
N GLU A 130 -5.83 21.38 -15.55
CA GLU A 130 -6.56 22.44 -16.28
C GLU A 130 -7.87 21.94 -16.91
N SER A 131 -7.97 20.64 -17.20
CA SER A 131 -9.10 20.04 -17.90
C SER A 131 -9.78 18.92 -17.10
N GLU A 132 -11.01 18.55 -17.50
CA GLU A 132 -11.72 17.39 -16.94
C GLU A 132 -10.97 16.07 -17.18
N ASP A 133 -10.18 15.97 -18.26
CA ASP A 133 -9.33 14.81 -18.54
C ASP A 133 -8.18 14.72 -17.52
N ASP A 134 -7.58 15.86 -17.16
CA ASP A 134 -6.53 15.92 -16.14
C ASP A 134 -7.10 15.62 -14.75
N HIS A 135 -8.31 16.09 -14.47
CA HIS A 135 -9.04 15.71 -13.25
C HIS A 135 -9.23 14.20 -13.16
N ALA A 136 -9.60 13.52 -14.27
CA ALA A 136 -9.78 12.08 -14.29
C ALA A 136 -8.45 11.33 -14.08
N LYS A 137 -7.36 11.74 -14.73
CA LYS A 137 -6.02 11.16 -14.53
C LYS A 137 -5.54 11.31 -13.09
N LEU A 138 -5.72 12.49 -12.49
CA LEU A 138 -5.32 12.72 -11.11
C LEU A 138 -6.17 11.89 -10.14
N GLU A 139 -7.47 11.71 -10.40
CA GLU A 139 -8.29 10.77 -9.62
C GLU A 139 -7.79 9.33 -9.73
N GLU A 140 -7.39 8.87 -10.91
CA GLU A 140 -6.75 7.55 -11.08
C GLU A 140 -5.44 7.44 -10.29
N LEU A 141 -4.66 8.52 -10.24
CA LEU A 141 -3.43 8.58 -9.45
C LEU A 141 -3.72 8.51 -7.94
N PHE A 142 -4.77 9.19 -7.46
CA PHE A 142 -5.24 9.05 -6.08
C PHE A 142 -5.68 7.62 -5.78
N GLU A 143 -6.46 6.99 -6.67
CA GLU A 143 -6.86 5.58 -6.51
C GLU A 143 -5.66 4.63 -6.43
N LEU A 144 -4.58 4.95 -7.15
CA LEU A 144 -3.33 4.18 -7.09
C LEU A 144 -2.58 4.41 -5.77
N SER A 145 -2.55 5.65 -5.28
CA SER A 145 -1.79 6.05 -4.09
C SER A 145 -2.26 5.39 -2.79
N VAL A 146 -3.56 5.08 -2.69
CA VAL A 146 -4.16 4.46 -1.49
C VAL A 146 -3.96 2.94 -1.41
N GLN A 147 -3.22 2.34 -2.35
CA GLN A 147 -3.06 0.87 -2.45
C GLN A 147 -1.77 0.34 -1.83
N ASP A 148 -0.71 1.15 -1.67
CA ASP A 148 0.58 0.65 -1.22
C ASP A 148 0.62 0.40 0.29
N TYR A 149 0.23 1.38 1.10
CA TYR A 149 0.26 1.33 2.55
C TYR A 149 -0.91 2.07 3.19
N LEU A 150 -1.11 1.85 4.48
CA LEU A 150 -2.11 2.57 5.26
C LEU A 150 -1.66 4.02 5.48
N ALA A 151 -2.28 4.97 4.78
CA ALA A 151 -1.91 6.37 4.83
C ALA A 151 -3.13 7.28 5.02
N PRO A 152 -3.48 7.66 6.27
CA PRO A 152 -4.57 8.60 6.54
C PRO A 152 -4.41 9.93 5.79
N ASP A 153 -3.19 10.45 5.70
CA ASP A 153 -2.89 11.73 5.07
C ASP A 153 -3.25 11.73 3.57
N ILE A 154 -2.95 10.64 2.85
CA ILE A 154 -3.30 10.50 1.43
C ILE A 154 -4.83 10.49 1.25
N TRP A 155 -5.56 9.81 2.14
CA TRP A 155 -7.02 9.83 2.12
C TRP A 155 -7.58 11.23 2.35
N LEU A 156 -7.01 11.99 3.29
CA LEU A 156 -7.42 13.37 3.56
C LEU A 156 -7.17 14.27 2.35
N GLU A 157 -6.00 14.19 1.71
CA GLU A 157 -5.72 14.92 0.47
C GLU A 157 -6.70 14.56 -0.64
N TYR A 158 -7.00 13.26 -0.80
CA TYR A 158 -7.96 12.82 -1.81
C TYR A 158 -9.38 13.34 -1.52
N ILE A 159 -9.79 13.34 -0.26
CA ILE A 159 -11.07 13.90 0.18
C ILE A 159 -11.11 15.40 -0.11
N GLN A 160 -10.08 16.15 0.30
CA GLN A 160 -9.99 17.60 0.10
C GLN A 160 -10.07 17.97 -1.37
N TYR A 161 -9.27 17.30 -2.22
CA TYR A 161 -9.31 17.49 -3.67
C TYR A 161 -10.69 17.18 -4.26
N SER A 162 -11.39 16.18 -3.71
CA SER A 162 -12.73 15.78 -4.16
C SER A 162 -13.86 16.71 -3.74
N ILE A 163 -13.64 17.64 -2.79
CA ILE A 163 -14.64 18.63 -2.36
C ILE A 163 -15.08 19.53 -3.53
N ARG A 164 -14.22 19.73 -4.54
CA ARG A 164 -14.57 20.49 -5.77
C ARG A 164 -15.86 20.02 -6.44
N ASN A 165 -16.19 18.73 -6.29
CA ASN A 165 -17.37 18.12 -6.90
C ASN A 165 -18.66 18.27 -6.07
N ILE A 166 -18.60 18.86 -4.86
CA ILE A 166 -19.74 18.91 -3.93
C ILE A 166 -20.94 19.72 -4.45
N GLY A 167 -20.74 20.59 -5.45
CA GLY A 167 -21.78 21.45 -6.02
C GLY A 167 -22.91 20.72 -6.77
N THR A 168 -22.80 19.40 -6.98
CA THR A 168 -23.82 18.59 -7.66
C THR A 168 -24.25 17.40 -6.81
N GLU A 169 -25.50 16.95 -6.96
CA GLU A 169 -26.00 15.77 -6.23
C GLU A 169 -25.19 14.51 -6.54
N SER A 170 -24.75 14.36 -7.79
CA SER A 170 -23.86 13.26 -8.22
C SER A 170 -22.49 13.34 -7.54
N GLY A 171 -21.90 14.53 -7.45
CA GLY A 171 -20.60 14.72 -6.82
C GLY A 171 -20.64 14.49 -5.31
N VAL A 172 -21.69 14.92 -4.60
CA VAL A 172 -21.89 14.58 -3.18
C VAL A 172 -21.97 13.07 -2.98
N LYS A 173 -22.68 12.35 -3.87
CA LYS A 173 -22.77 10.88 -3.79
C LYS A 173 -21.40 10.22 -3.99
N LYS A 174 -20.60 10.70 -4.96
CA LYS A 174 -19.23 10.22 -5.19
C LYS A 174 -18.33 10.47 -3.97
N LEU A 175 -18.38 11.68 -3.41
CA LEU A 175 -17.62 12.07 -2.23
C LEU A 175 -17.98 11.24 -0.98
N ARG A 176 -19.27 10.96 -0.77
CA ARG A 176 -19.71 10.02 0.30
C ARG A 176 -19.15 8.62 0.09
N GLY A 177 -19.15 8.12 -1.15
CA GLY A 177 -18.54 6.84 -1.48
C GLY A 177 -17.03 6.82 -1.18
N LEU A 178 -16.32 7.92 -1.48
CA LEU A 178 -14.92 8.10 -1.12
C LEU A 178 -14.70 8.08 0.39
N LEU A 179 -15.49 8.84 1.15
CA LEU A 179 -15.40 8.93 2.61
C LEU A 179 -15.67 7.58 3.29
N GLU A 180 -16.66 6.80 2.84
CA GLU A 180 -16.90 5.46 3.40
C GLU A 180 -15.75 4.49 3.11
N ARG A 181 -15.06 4.61 1.96
CA ARG A 181 -13.85 3.83 1.69
C ARG A 181 -12.69 4.25 2.59
N ALA A 182 -12.50 5.56 2.76
CA ALA A 182 -11.50 6.09 3.68
C ALA A 182 -11.75 5.59 5.12
N LEU A 183 -12.98 5.66 5.62
CA LEU A 183 -13.35 5.12 6.93
C LEU A 183 -13.13 3.60 7.03
N SER A 184 -13.42 2.85 5.97
CA SER A 184 -13.19 1.40 5.95
C SER A 184 -11.70 1.04 6.00
N SER A 185 -10.82 1.92 5.51
CA SER A 185 -9.38 1.75 5.50
C SER A 185 -8.73 2.26 6.80
N VAL A 186 -8.91 3.54 7.13
CA VAL A 186 -8.18 4.23 8.21
C VAL A 186 -9.06 4.66 9.39
N GLY A 187 -10.38 4.49 9.31
CA GLY A 187 -11.32 4.99 10.33
C GLY A 187 -11.21 4.31 11.71
N LEU A 188 -10.47 3.19 11.81
CA LEU A 188 -10.17 2.50 13.09
C LEU A 188 -8.77 2.79 13.61
N HIS A 189 -7.98 3.63 12.93
CA HIS A 189 -6.65 3.99 13.38
C HIS A 189 -6.76 4.85 14.64
N VAL A 190 -6.27 4.38 15.79
CA VAL A 190 -6.51 5.02 17.10
C VAL A 190 -6.06 6.48 17.14
N LEU A 191 -4.86 6.78 16.65
CA LEU A 191 -4.31 8.15 16.67
C LEU A 191 -4.89 9.05 15.57
N ASN A 192 -4.92 8.56 14.33
CA ASN A 192 -5.16 9.40 13.16
C ASN A 192 -6.54 9.21 12.51
N GLY A 193 -7.31 8.19 12.90
CA GLY A 193 -8.58 7.86 12.27
C GLY A 193 -9.66 8.92 12.48
N SER A 194 -9.61 9.66 13.58
CA SER A 194 -10.55 10.75 13.90
C SER A 194 -10.60 11.84 12.84
N THR A 195 -9.46 12.15 12.20
CA THR A 195 -9.35 13.18 11.16
C THR A 195 -10.26 12.90 9.96
N VAL A 196 -10.37 11.64 9.53
CA VAL A 196 -11.26 11.25 8.41
C VAL A 196 -12.72 11.29 8.84
N TRP A 197 -13.03 10.92 10.09
CA TRP A 197 -14.37 11.09 10.63
C TRP A 197 -14.78 12.55 10.68
N GLU A 198 -13.89 13.43 11.15
CA GLU A 198 -14.08 14.90 11.18
C GLU A 198 -14.35 15.46 9.79
N ALA A 199 -13.49 15.14 8.81
CA ALA A 199 -13.71 15.54 7.43
C ALA A 199 -15.09 15.10 6.90
N TYR A 200 -15.53 13.88 7.21
CA TYR A 200 -16.87 13.42 6.82
C TYR A 200 -17.97 14.22 7.52
N ARG A 201 -17.87 14.44 8.84
CA ARG A 201 -18.86 15.24 9.59
C ARG A 201 -18.93 16.67 9.07
N GLU A 202 -17.80 17.29 8.78
CA GLU A 202 -17.72 18.65 8.22
C GLU A 202 -18.39 18.73 6.84
N ILE A 203 -18.12 17.78 5.95
CA ILE A 203 -18.74 17.72 4.62
C ILE A 203 -20.26 17.55 4.74
N GLU A 204 -20.75 16.66 5.60
CA GLU A 204 -22.19 16.45 5.76
C GLU A 204 -22.89 17.63 6.45
N ASN A 205 -22.20 18.33 7.36
CA ASN A 205 -22.68 19.59 7.93
C ASN A 205 -22.71 20.71 6.88
N ALA A 206 -21.69 20.82 6.01
CA ALA A 206 -21.67 21.78 4.91
C ALA A 206 -22.85 21.53 3.95
N VAL A 207 -23.08 20.25 3.58
CA VAL A 207 -24.26 19.85 2.80
C VAL A 207 -25.56 20.23 3.52
N LEU A 208 -25.67 19.98 4.83
CA LEU A 208 -26.85 20.38 5.60
C LEU A 208 -27.10 21.90 5.57
N VAL A 209 -26.04 22.71 5.71
CA VAL A 209 -26.13 24.18 5.65
C VAL A 209 -26.65 24.63 4.29
N THR A 210 -26.18 24.03 3.18
CA THR A 210 -26.69 24.37 1.84
C THR A 210 -28.16 24.01 1.60
N MET A 211 -28.72 23.12 2.42
CA MET A 211 -30.13 22.71 2.35
C MET A 211 -31.06 23.57 3.21
N GLN A 212 -30.53 24.41 4.11
CA GLN A 212 -31.36 25.21 5.01
C GLN A 212 -32.18 26.26 4.24
N PRO A 213 -33.45 26.47 4.60
CA PRO A 213 -34.29 27.46 3.96
C PRO A 213 -33.78 28.88 4.25
N LEU A 214 -33.93 29.79 3.27
CA LEU A 214 -33.66 31.20 3.49
C LEU A 214 -34.55 31.75 4.62
N PRO A 215 -34.04 32.63 5.49
CA PRO A 215 -34.84 33.24 6.55
C PRO A 215 -36.13 33.85 5.99
N GLY A 216 -37.28 33.42 6.50
CA GLY A 216 -38.61 33.92 6.07
C GLY A 216 -39.22 33.20 4.86
N SER A 217 -38.57 32.17 4.31
CA SER A 217 -39.16 31.31 3.27
C SER A 217 -40.04 30.21 3.88
N ILE A 218 -41.06 29.77 3.12
CA ILE A 218 -41.92 28.65 3.51
C ILE A 218 -41.26 27.36 3.00
N THR A 219 -40.83 26.50 3.93
CA THR A 219 -40.27 25.19 3.60
C THR A 219 -41.38 24.25 3.15
N THR A 220 -41.22 23.64 1.98
CA THR A 220 -42.13 22.57 1.52
C THR A 220 -41.94 21.31 2.36
N PRO A 221 -42.96 20.42 2.47
CA PRO A 221 -42.80 19.13 3.14
C PRO A 221 -41.63 18.31 2.60
N GLU A 222 -41.46 18.28 1.27
CA GLU A 222 -40.37 17.55 0.62
C GLU A 222 -38.99 18.12 0.94
N GLN A 223 -38.86 19.44 1.05
CA GLN A 223 -37.61 20.09 1.50
C GLN A 223 -37.33 19.79 2.96
N ASN A 224 -38.36 19.84 3.82
CA ASN A 224 -38.22 19.53 5.22
C ASN A 224 -37.78 18.06 5.43
N ASP A 225 -38.36 17.12 4.67
CA ASP A 225 -37.97 15.71 4.71
C ASP A 225 -36.51 15.51 4.32
N ARG A 226 -36.00 16.23 3.31
CA ARG A 226 -34.58 16.17 2.91
C ARG A 226 -33.66 16.70 4.00
N ILE A 227 -34.03 17.81 4.64
CA ILE A 227 -33.26 18.39 5.77
C ILE A 227 -33.22 17.38 6.91
N VAL A 228 -34.36 16.80 7.30
CA VAL A 228 -34.44 15.79 8.36
C VAL A 228 -33.59 14.57 8.03
N GLN A 229 -33.65 14.05 6.80
CA GLN A 229 -32.80 12.93 6.37
C GLN A 229 -31.30 13.27 6.47
N GLN A 230 -30.94 14.50 6.10
CA GLN A 230 -29.56 14.97 6.16
C GLN A 230 -29.08 15.15 7.61
N THR A 231 -29.89 15.73 8.49
CA THR A 231 -29.62 15.83 9.93
C THR A 231 -29.44 14.46 10.57
N THR A 232 -30.29 13.49 10.22
CA THR A 232 -30.17 12.11 10.70
C THR A 232 -28.84 11.46 10.29
N LYS A 233 -28.33 11.73 9.08
CA LYS A 233 -27.01 11.23 8.65
C LYS A 233 -25.88 11.78 9.51
N VAL A 234 -25.88 13.08 9.80
CA VAL A 234 -24.88 13.70 10.67
C VAL A 234 -24.91 13.06 12.06
N GLY A 235 -26.09 12.90 12.66
CA GLY A 235 -26.25 12.23 13.95
C GLY A 235 -25.79 10.75 13.94
N LEU A 236 -26.04 10.03 12.84
CA LEU A 236 -25.56 8.67 12.66
C LEU A 236 -24.04 8.60 12.55
N LEU A 237 -23.39 9.58 11.90
CA LEU A 237 -21.92 9.64 11.82
C LEU A 237 -21.29 9.85 13.19
N PHE A 238 -21.80 10.79 14.00
CA PHE A 238 -21.37 10.93 15.39
C PHE A 238 -21.54 9.62 16.16
N SER A 239 -22.72 9.01 16.07
CA SER A 239 -23.01 7.75 16.77
C SER A 239 -22.06 6.61 16.36
N ARG A 240 -21.72 6.52 15.07
CA ARG A 240 -20.76 5.53 14.54
C ARG A 240 -19.35 5.79 15.06
N GLN A 241 -18.87 7.03 15.01
CA GLN A 241 -17.53 7.40 15.47
C GLN A 241 -17.37 7.20 16.97
N LEU A 242 -18.37 7.59 17.78
CA LEU A 242 -18.34 7.42 19.23
C LEU A 242 -18.32 5.95 19.66
N ALA A 243 -18.63 5.01 18.77
CA ALA A 243 -18.48 3.58 19.01
C ALA A 243 -17.07 3.04 18.68
N VAL A 244 -16.14 3.89 18.25
CA VAL A 244 -14.76 3.54 17.90
C VAL A 244 -13.79 4.13 18.94
N PRO A 245 -12.85 3.34 19.49
CA PRO A 245 -11.87 3.82 20.46
C PRO A 245 -10.79 4.67 19.80
N LEU A 246 -11.10 5.93 19.52
CA LEU A 246 -10.18 6.90 18.92
C LEU A 246 -9.63 7.86 19.98
N LEU A 247 -8.40 8.33 19.79
CA LEU A 247 -7.82 9.34 20.68
C LEU A 247 -8.71 10.60 20.72
N ASN A 248 -8.89 11.16 21.90
CA ASN A 248 -9.72 12.35 22.16
C ASN A 248 -11.21 12.19 21.82
N MET A 249 -11.76 10.97 21.80
CA MET A 249 -13.19 10.73 21.56
C MET A 249 -14.12 11.43 22.56
N GLU A 250 -13.61 11.82 23.73
CA GLU A 250 -14.31 12.64 24.73
C GLU A 250 -14.66 14.03 24.17
N LEU A 251 -13.79 14.63 23.35
CA LEU A 251 -14.09 15.89 22.66
C LEU A 251 -15.20 15.71 21.62
N THR A 252 -15.16 14.61 20.87
CA THR A 252 -16.25 14.26 19.93
C THR A 252 -17.58 14.08 20.66
N MET A 253 -17.57 13.54 21.88
CA MET A 253 -18.79 13.40 22.69
C MET A 253 -19.34 14.77 23.09
N LEU A 254 -18.47 15.71 23.51
CA LEU A 254 -18.88 17.08 23.83
C LEU A 254 -19.48 17.80 22.61
N GLU A 255 -18.85 17.68 21.44
CA GLU A 255 -19.38 18.19 20.18
C GLU A 255 -20.74 17.57 19.86
N TYR A 256 -20.89 16.27 20.05
CA TYR A 256 -22.14 15.57 19.81
C TYR A 256 -23.25 16.01 20.77
N GLU A 257 -22.95 16.25 22.04
CA GLU A 257 -23.90 16.79 23.01
C GLU A 257 -24.39 18.18 22.63
N GLU A 258 -23.49 19.05 22.16
CA GLU A 258 -23.85 20.37 21.66
C GLU A 258 -24.70 20.27 20.39
N TRP A 259 -24.30 19.43 19.44
CA TRP A 259 -25.05 19.18 18.23
C TRP A 259 -26.44 18.59 18.51
N TRP A 260 -26.56 17.65 19.45
CA TRP A 260 -27.81 17.00 19.83
C TRP A 260 -28.79 17.97 20.49
N LYS A 261 -28.32 18.93 21.29
CA LYS A 261 -29.21 19.98 21.85
C LYS A 261 -29.91 20.79 20.77
N ALA A 262 -29.25 21.01 19.62
CA ALA A 262 -29.81 21.78 18.52
C ALA A 262 -30.62 20.94 17.52
N ASN A 263 -30.30 19.66 17.37
CA ASN A 263 -30.79 18.83 16.26
C ASN A 263 -31.51 17.54 16.69
N GLY A 264 -31.34 17.11 17.94
CA GLY A 264 -31.89 15.88 18.49
C GLY A 264 -33.31 16.04 19.03
N ASP A 265 -33.94 14.91 19.29
CA ASP A 265 -35.25 14.84 19.97
C ASP A 265 -35.08 14.23 21.36
N GLY A 266 -35.29 15.03 22.40
CA GLY A 266 -35.14 14.61 23.80
C GLY A 266 -33.69 14.29 24.20
N GLU A 267 -33.52 13.26 25.02
CA GLU A 267 -32.22 12.82 25.53
C GLU A 267 -31.44 12.01 24.48
N ILE A 268 -30.12 12.02 24.59
CA ILE A 268 -29.26 11.20 23.72
C ILE A 268 -29.63 9.73 23.87
N PRO A 269 -29.78 8.95 22.78
CA PRO A 269 -30.16 7.55 22.86
C PRO A 269 -29.19 6.75 23.72
N GLN A 270 -29.73 5.97 24.67
CA GLN A 270 -28.93 5.16 25.60
C GLN A 270 -27.98 4.19 24.88
N SER A 271 -28.33 3.71 23.69
CA SER A 271 -27.48 2.87 22.86
C SER A 271 -26.19 3.55 22.42
N VAL A 272 -26.24 4.86 22.14
CA VAL A 272 -25.06 5.67 21.79
C VAL A 272 -24.17 5.83 23.02
N LEU A 273 -24.75 6.17 24.18
CA LEU A 273 -24.02 6.28 25.44
C LEU A 273 -23.35 4.96 25.86
N GLN A 274 -24.02 3.82 25.68
CA GLN A 274 -23.45 2.50 25.96
C GLN A 274 -22.28 2.17 25.02
N SER A 275 -22.43 2.49 23.73
CA SER A 275 -21.37 2.25 22.74
C SER A 275 -20.15 3.13 23.01
N TYR A 276 -20.38 4.40 23.36
CA TYR A 276 -19.36 5.35 23.78
C TYR A 276 -18.58 4.86 25.01
N ASN A 277 -19.28 4.50 26.09
CA ASN A 277 -18.60 4.04 27.31
C ASN A 277 -17.76 2.78 27.07
N LYS A 278 -18.26 1.85 26.22
CA LYS A 278 -17.50 0.66 25.84
C LYS A 278 -16.25 1.01 25.01
N ALA A 279 -16.37 1.93 24.06
CA ALA A 279 -15.25 2.39 23.27
C ALA A 279 -14.22 3.13 24.14
N LEU A 280 -14.66 3.93 25.11
CA LEU A 280 -13.80 4.62 26.05
C LEU A 280 -13.01 3.65 26.94
N GLU A 281 -13.65 2.61 27.47
CA GLU A 281 -12.98 1.55 28.24
C GLU A 281 -11.91 0.84 27.39
N GLN A 282 -12.24 0.52 26.13
CA GLN A 282 -11.28 -0.07 25.19
C GLN A 282 -10.11 0.88 24.90
N LEU A 283 -10.37 2.18 24.75
CA LEU A 283 -9.35 3.17 24.48
C LEU A 283 -8.32 3.26 25.62
N GLU A 284 -8.73 3.11 26.88
CA GLU A 284 -7.80 3.12 28.02
C GLU A 284 -6.76 1.99 27.93
N GLU A 285 -7.17 0.80 27.47
CA GLU A 285 -6.23 -0.31 27.23
C GLU A 285 -5.31 -0.01 26.03
N LEU A 286 -5.85 0.57 24.96
CA LEU A 286 -5.09 0.91 23.76
C LEU A 286 -4.09 2.04 24.00
N LYS A 287 -4.42 3.03 24.83
CA LYS A 287 -3.52 4.15 25.16
C LYS A 287 -2.16 3.66 25.65
N LEU A 288 -2.12 2.61 26.46
CA LEU A 288 -0.87 2.03 26.94
C LEU A 288 -0.02 1.42 25.81
N LEU A 289 -0.68 0.78 24.84
CA LEU A 289 -0.01 0.18 23.68
C LEU A 289 0.46 1.26 22.69
N GLU A 290 -0.34 2.32 22.50
CA GLU A 290 0.03 3.46 21.67
C GLU A 290 1.22 4.23 22.26
N ILE A 291 1.27 4.44 23.58
CA ILE A 291 2.43 5.07 24.24
C ILE A 291 3.69 4.21 24.06
N ALA A 292 3.57 2.89 24.13
CA ALA A 292 4.68 1.98 23.89
C ALA A 292 5.19 2.08 22.45
N LEU A 293 4.29 2.10 21.46
CA LEU A 293 4.63 2.29 20.05
C LEU A 293 5.29 3.66 19.78
N GLU A 294 4.80 4.73 20.39
CA GLU A 294 5.36 6.07 20.23
C GLU A 294 6.77 6.17 20.82
N SER A 295 7.02 5.51 21.94
CA SER A 295 8.29 5.58 22.67
C SER A 295 9.37 4.64 22.11
N ALA A 296 9.00 3.69 21.25
CA ALA A 296 9.92 2.69 20.71
C ALA A 296 10.66 3.20 19.48
N GLU A 297 11.90 2.77 19.33
CA GLU A 297 12.69 3.00 18.11
C GLU A 297 12.21 2.10 16.97
N ALA A 298 12.36 2.57 15.73
CA ALA A 298 12.05 1.76 14.55
C ALA A 298 12.90 0.47 14.56
N PRO A 299 12.35 -0.69 14.14
CA PRO A 299 11.05 -0.90 13.51
C PRO A 299 9.90 -1.31 14.48
N LYS A 300 10.01 -1.05 15.79
CA LYS A 300 8.91 -1.24 16.78
C LYS A 300 8.27 -2.64 16.83
N ARG A 301 9.04 -3.68 16.47
CA ARG A 301 8.54 -5.05 16.25
C ARG A 301 7.90 -5.66 17.51
N ALA A 302 8.50 -5.44 18.67
CA ALA A 302 8.02 -6.04 19.93
C ALA A 302 6.68 -5.41 20.35
N GLU A 303 6.54 -4.11 20.17
CA GLU A 303 5.38 -3.29 20.49
C GLU A 303 4.22 -3.66 19.58
N TYR A 304 4.45 -3.75 18.26
CA TYR A 304 3.44 -4.22 17.32
C TYR A 304 3.01 -5.66 17.61
N THR A 305 3.94 -6.55 17.98
CA THR A 305 3.61 -7.93 18.37
C THR A 305 2.68 -7.95 19.59
N ALA A 306 3.01 -7.17 20.63
CA ALA A 306 2.17 -7.06 21.82
C ALA A 306 0.77 -6.50 21.50
N TYR A 307 0.69 -5.51 20.61
CA TYR A 307 -0.56 -4.94 20.15
C TYR A 307 -1.40 -5.97 19.37
N ILE A 308 -0.80 -6.67 18.40
CA ILE A 308 -1.48 -7.73 17.63
C ILE A 308 -2.02 -8.81 18.57
N GLU A 309 -1.25 -9.24 19.58
CA GLU A 309 -1.72 -10.22 20.58
C GLU A 309 -2.86 -9.69 21.45
N HIS A 310 -2.87 -8.39 21.75
CA HIS A 310 -4.01 -7.75 22.40
C HIS A 310 -5.26 -7.80 21.51
N GLU A 311 -5.17 -7.39 20.25
CA GLU A 311 -6.29 -7.37 19.31
C GLU A 311 -6.84 -8.77 19.00
N LYS A 312 -5.99 -9.81 19.00
CA LYS A 312 -6.43 -11.20 18.85
C LYS A 312 -7.47 -11.61 19.90
N LYS A 313 -7.44 -11.02 21.11
CA LYS A 313 -8.40 -11.29 22.19
C LYS A 313 -9.78 -10.70 21.89
N SER A 314 -9.83 -9.57 21.17
CA SER A 314 -11.08 -8.88 20.83
C SER A 314 -11.84 -9.60 19.69
N ASN A 315 -11.13 -10.42 18.90
CA ASN A 315 -11.64 -11.15 17.73
C ASN A 315 -12.40 -10.25 16.75
N ASN A 316 -11.94 -9.01 16.57
CA ASN A 316 -12.50 -8.05 15.63
C ASN A 316 -11.66 -8.02 14.32
N PRO A 317 -12.19 -8.52 13.18
CA PRO A 317 -11.42 -8.58 11.94
C PRO A 317 -10.98 -7.23 11.37
N ALA A 318 -11.74 -6.17 11.60
CA ALA A 318 -11.39 -4.85 11.10
C ALA A 318 -10.25 -4.23 11.91
N ARG A 319 -10.25 -4.40 13.25
CA ARG A 319 -9.15 -3.95 14.11
C ARG A 319 -7.88 -4.76 13.88
N MET A 320 -8.01 -6.08 13.70
CA MET A 320 -6.88 -6.95 13.32
C MET A 320 -6.24 -6.50 12.00
N GLN A 321 -7.04 -6.21 10.97
CA GLN A 321 -6.52 -5.66 9.72
C GLN A 321 -5.83 -4.31 9.96
N CYS A 322 -6.46 -3.39 10.69
CA CYS A 322 -5.88 -2.09 10.98
C CYS A 322 -4.50 -2.20 11.66
N ILE A 323 -4.32 -3.06 12.67
CA ILE A 323 -3.03 -3.16 13.35
C ILE A 323 -1.94 -3.83 12.50
N TYR A 324 -2.29 -4.84 11.68
CA TYR A 324 -1.33 -5.42 10.74
C TYR A 324 -0.91 -4.42 9.66
N GLU A 325 -1.86 -3.67 9.11
CA GLU A 325 -1.58 -2.65 8.09
C GLU A 325 -0.72 -1.51 8.64
N ARG A 326 -0.91 -1.12 9.92
CA ARG A 326 -0.01 -0.21 10.63
C ARG A 326 1.40 -0.80 10.76
N ALA A 327 1.52 -2.03 11.24
CA ALA A 327 2.82 -2.69 11.42
C ALA A 327 3.57 -2.84 10.09
N ILE A 328 2.87 -3.20 9.01
CA ILE A 328 3.45 -3.33 7.67
C ILE A 328 3.91 -1.98 7.12
N THR A 329 3.22 -0.89 7.46
CA THR A 329 3.65 0.45 7.03
C THR A 329 5.00 0.83 7.63
N ASP A 330 5.28 0.39 8.87
CA ASP A 330 6.54 0.67 9.58
C ASP A 330 7.66 -0.36 9.31
N ASP A 331 7.34 -1.62 9.01
CA ASP A 331 8.31 -2.72 8.83
C ASP A 331 7.98 -3.58 7.59
N CYS A 332 7.79 -2.91 6.45
CA CYS A 332 7.30 -3.54 5.21
C CYS A 332 8.21 -4.64 4.64
N LEU A 333 9.50 -4.65 4.96
CA LEU A 333 10.46 -5.65 4.48
C LEU A 333 10.51 -6.91 5.39
N ASN A 334 9.73 -6.94 6.46
CA ASN A 334 9.61 -8.10 7.34
C ASN A 334 8.67 -9.14 6.73
N ALA A 335 9.26 -10.11 6.03
CA ALA A 335 8.56 -11.23 5.42
C ALA A 335 7.65 -12.00 6.39
N GLN A 336 8.08 -12.20 7.64
CA GLN A 336 7.32 -12.96 8.62
C GLN A 336 6.02 -12.24 9.01
N LEU A 337 6.06 -10.91 9.13
CA LEU A 337 4.88 -10.09 9.39
C LEU A 337 3.82 -10.25 8.28
N TRP A 338 4.23 -10.22 7.01
CA TRP A 338 3.33 -10.49 5.89
C TRP A 338 2.75 -11.91 5.93
N ILE A 339 3.58 -12.91 6.21
CA ILE A 339 3.15 -14.32 6.30
C ILE A 339 2.08 -14.48 7.40
N ASP A 340 2.29 -13.88 8.57
CA ASP A 340 1.34 -13.96 9.68
C ASP A 340 0.04 -13.22 9.38
N TYR A 341 0.11 -12.06 8.74
CA TYR A 341 -1.07 -11.33 8.30
C TYR A 341 -1.86 -12.10 7.25
N LEU A 342 -1.21 -12.62 6.22
CA LEU A 342 -1.84 -13.41 5.14
C LEU A 342 -2.43 -14.72 5.67
N LYS A 343 -1.78 -15.35 6.65
CA LYS A 343 -2.31 -16.52 7.35
C LYS A 343 -3.59 -16.17 8.11
N TYR A 344 -3.61 -15.04 8.81
CA TYR A 344 -4.81 -14.52 9.47
C TYR A 344 -5.93 -14.29 8.45
N LEU A 345 -5.68 -13.50 7.39
CA LEU A 345 -6.68 -13.20 6.35
C LEU A 345 -7.20 -14.46 5.66
N THR A 346 -6.33 -15.43 5.35
CA THR A 346 -6.74 -16.71 4.74
C THR A 346 -7.69 -17.48 5.66
N SER A 347 -7.47 -17.43 6.98
CA SER A 347 -8.35 -18.09 7.95
C SER A 347 -9.69 -17.38 8.12
N THR A 348 -9.73 -16.06 8.00
CA THR A 348 -10.93 -15.23 8.23
C THR A 348 -11.78 -15.03 6.98
N LEU A 349 -11.16 -14.66 5.86
CA LEU A 349 -11.85 -14.32 4.60
C LEU A 349 -11.94 -15.49 3.61
N LYS A 350 -11.02 -16.47 3.70
CA LYS A 350 -10.82 -17.61 2.77
C LYS A 350 -10.41 -17.26 1.34
N SER A 351 -11.09 -16.30 0.72
CA SER A 351 -10.84 -15.78 -0.63
C SER A 351 -11.48 -14.40 -0.77
N GLY A 352 -10.90 -13.51 -1.58
CA GLY A 352 -11.52 -12.22 -1.88
C GLY A 352 -10.53 -11.17 -2.35
N PRO A 353 -11.03 -9.98 -2.73
CA PRO A 353 -10.19 -8.89 -3.25
C PRO A 353 -9.17 -8.40 -2.22
N ILE A 354 -9.52 -8.36 -0.93
CA ILE A 354 -8.60 -7.96 0.14
C ILE A 354 -7.40 -8.91 0.20
N LEU A 355 -7.65 -10.23 0.29
CA LEU A 355 -6.59 -11.23 0.36
C LEU A 355 -5.68 -11.21 -0.87
N LEU A 356 -6.27 -11.06 -2.07
CA LEU A 356 -5.50 -10.95 -3.31
C LEU A 356 -4.60 -9.71 -3.30
N ALA A 357 -5.15 -8.53 -2.98
CA ALA A 357 -4.39 -7.28 -2.91
C ALA A 357 -3.27 -7.35 -1.86
N THR A 358 -3.50 -8.00 -0.71
CA THR A 358 -2.45 -8.20 0.30
C THR A 358 -1.33 -9.11 -0.21
N TYR A 359 -1.64 -10.17 -0.98
CA TYR A 359 -0.60 -11.00 -1.61
C TYR A 359 0.16 -10.24 -2.69
N GLU A 360 -0.51 -9.45 -3.52
CA GLU A 360 0.13 -8.61 -4.54
C GLU A 360 1.08 -7.59 -3.89
N ARG A 361 0.69 -6.98 -2.77
CA ARG A 361 1.58 -6.09 -2.01
C ARG A 361 2.74 -6.83 -1.36
N SER A 362 2.52 -8.02 -0.82
CA SER A 362 3.57 -8.76 -0.10
C SER A 362 4.71 -9.19 -1.02
N VAL A 363 4.41 -9.63 -2.25
CA VAL A 363 5.44 -10.04 -3.22
C VAL A 363 6.19 -8.84 -3.80
N ARG A 364 5.61 -7.63 -3.79
CA ARG A 364 6.30 -6.39 -4.19
C ARG A 364 7.22 -5.85 -3.09
N ASN A 365 6.92 -6.16 -1.82
CA ASN A 365 7.73 -5.76 -0.67
C ASN A 365 8.84 -6.76 -0.36
N CYS A 366 8.52 -8.05 -0.37
CA CYS A 366 9.44 -9.14 -0.06
C CYS A 366 9.53 -10.12 -1.24
N PRO A 367 9.97 -9.68 -2.44
CA PRO A 367 10.00 -10.52 -3.64
C PRO A 367 10.91 -11.75 -3.49
N TRP A 368 11.90 -11.72 -2.61
CA TRP A 368 12.82 -12.83 -2.36
C TRP A 368 12.21 -14.01 -1.59
N VAL A 369 10.93 -13.97 -1.23
CA VAL A 369 10.26 -15.00 -0.41
C VAL A 369 9.33 -15.85 -1.26
N GLY A 370 9.75 -17.07 -1.59
CA GLY A 370 8.99 -17.98 -2.47
C GLY A 370 7.60 -18.32 -1.94
N GLN A 371 7.43 -18.43 -0.62
CA GLN A 371 6.12 -18.74 0.00
C GLN A 371 5.05 -17.68 -0.32
N LEU A 372 5.41 -16.40 -0.44
CA LEU A 372 4.46 -15.33 -0.76
C LEU A 372 3.95 -15.48 -2.20
N TRP A 373 4.84 -15.75 -3.15
CA TRP A 373 4.49 -16.01 -4.55
C TRP A 373 3.60 -17.25 -4.72
N ILE A 374 3.92 -18.33 -4.00
CA ILE A 374 3.08 -19.54 -3.99
C ILE A 374 1.68 -19.21 -3.49
N GLY A 375 1.56 -18.44 -2.40
CA GLY A 375 0.29 -17.99 -1.86
C GLY A 375 -0.52 -17.13 -2.85
N LEU A 376 0.15 -16.23 -3.58
CA LEU A 376 -0.46 -15.43 -4.65
C LEU A 376 -1.01 -16.31 -5.78
N LEU A 377 -0.20 -17.25 -6.30
CA LEU A 377 -0.62 -18.19 -7.35
C LEU A 377 -1.83 -19.04 -6.93
N VAL A 378 -1.80 -19.57 -5.71
CA VAL A 378 -2.91 -20.36 -5.15
C VAL A 378 -4.17 -19.50 -4.97
N THR A 379 -4.02 -18.23 -4.61
CA THR A 379 -5.14 -17.30 -4.44
C THR A 379 -5.76 -16.93 -5.78
N LEU A 380 -4.96 -16.69 -6.81
CA LEU A 380 -5.42 -16.49 -8.19
C LEU A 380 -6.15 -17.73 -8.72
N GLU A 381 -5.60 -18.92 -8.50
CA GLU A 381 -6.26 -20.19 -8.85
C GLU A 381 -7.63 -20.31 -8.18
N ARG A 382 -7.74 -20.08 -6.86
CA ARG A 382 -9.01 -20.14 -6.11
C ARG A 382 -10.03 -19.12 -6.58
N ASN A 383 -9.58 -17.97 -7.05
CA ASN A 383 -10.43 -16.93 -7.64
C ASN A 383 -10.79 -17.23 -9.12
N ASN A 384 -10.46 -18.41 -9.63
CA ASN A 384 -10.68 -18.83 -11.02
C ASN A 384 -10.02 -17.88 -12.04
N ALA A 385 -8.88 -17.28 -11.70
CA ALA A 385 -8.16 -16.43 -12.63
C ALA A 385 -7.70 -17.26 -13.85
N PRO A 386 -7.79 -16.71 -15.07
CA PRO A 386 -7.35 -17.39 -16.28
C PRO A 386 -5.82 -17.52 -16.32
N ILE A 387 -5.30 -18.50 -17.09
CA ILE A 387 -3.88 -18.89 -17.06
C ILE A 387 -2.93 -17.75 -17.49
N ASP A 388 -3.40 -16.86 -18.37
CA ASP A 388 -2.73 -15.64 -18.83
C ASP A 388 -2.48 -14.64 -17.68
N LYS A 389 -3.21 -14.72 -16.57
CA LYS A 389 -2.91 -13.97 -15.34
C LYS A 389 -1.95 -14.68 -14.39
N LEU A 390 -1.92 -16.01 -14.37
CA LEU A 390 -1.02 -16.75 -13.47
C LEU A 390 0.40 -16.89 -14.05
N GLU A 391 0.54 -16.96 -15.37
CA GLU A 391 1.83 -17.15 -16.02
C GLU A 391 2.80 -15.97 -15.82
N PRO A 392 2.38 -14.69 -15.88
CA PRO A 392 3.22 -13.57 -15.49
C PRO A 392 3.72 -13.67 -14.05
N VAL A 393 2.84 -14.03 -13.10
CA VAL A 393 3.22 -14.20 -11.69
C VAL A 393 4.28 -15.28 -11.51
N LEU A 394 4.15 -16.42 -12.21
CA LEU A 394 5.19 -17.44 -12.21
C LEU A 394 6.50 -16.88 -12.78
N ASN A 395 6.45 -16.23 -13.95
CA ASN A 395 7.66 -15.72 -14.61
C ASN A 395 8.39 -14.68 -13.77
N GLU A 396 7.66 -13.74 -13.16
CA GLU A 396 8.18 -12.74 -12.25
C GLU A 396 8.81 -13.39 -11.02
N SER A 397 8.12 -14.36 -10.39
CA SER A 397 8.63 -15.07 -9.23
C SER A 397 9.92 -15.86 -9.50
N LEU A 398 10.15 -16.30 -10.74
CA LEU A 398 11.39 -16.97 -11.13
C LEU A 398 12.54 -15.98 -11.41
N ALA A 399 12.23 -14.70 -11.67
CA ALA A 399 13.21 -13.68 -12.01
C ALA A 399 13.78 -12.93 -10.79
N VAL A 400 13.08 -12.94 -9.65
CA VAL A 400 13.45 -12.16 -8.45
C VAL A 400 14.59 -12.74 -7.62
N GLY A 401 14.92 -14.03 -7.81
CA GLY A 401 15.98 -14.71 -7.06
C GLY A 401 15.56 -15.12 -5.64
N PHE A 402 15.37 -16.42 -5.40
CA PHE A 402 15.12 -16.93 -4.04
C PHE A 402 16.40 -17.33 -3.33
N SER A 403 16.33 -17.34 -2.00
CA SER A 403 17.48 -17.64 -1.15
C SER A 403 17.86 -19.11 -1.07
N SER A 404 16.96 -20.00 -1.45
CA SER A 404 17.16 -21.44 -1.38
C SER A 404 16.58 -22.14 -2.59
N ALA A 405 17.26 -23.19 -3.03
CA ALA A 405 16.80 -24.00 -4.14
C ALA A 405 15.47 -24.74 -3.84
N SER A 406 15.18 -25.04 -2.56
CA SER A 406 13.90 -25.61 -2.13
C SER A 406 12.70 -24.71 -2.44
N GLU A 407 12.85 -23.38 -2.37
CA GLU A 407 11.77 -22.45 -2.68
C GLU A 407 11.36 -22.52 -4.16
N TYR A 408 12.33 -22.67 -5.07
CA TYR A 408 12.04 -22.90 -6.49
C TYR A 408 11.32 -24.23 -6.72
N VAL A 409 11.71 -25.28 -6.00
CA VAL A 409 11.06 -26.60 -6.09
C VAL A 409 9.62 -26.52 -5.62
N ASP A 410 9.35 -25.85 -4.50
CA ASP A 410 8.00 -25.68 -3.97
C ASP A 410 7.12 -24.82 -4.89
N LEU A 411 7.69 -23.77 -5.49
CA LEU A 411 7.02 -22.97 -6.51
C LEU A 411 6.63 -23.82 -7.73
N TRP A 412 7.58 -24.61 -8.26
CA TRP A 412 7.32 -25.49 -9.39
C TRP A 412 6.31 -26.60 -9.06
N LYS A 413 6.35 -27.16 -7.85
CA LYS A 413 5.33 -28.10 -7.37
C LYS A 413 3.97 -27.44 -7.33
N ALA A 414 3.86 -26.20 -6.85
CA ALA A 414 2.60 -25.46 -6.82
C ALA A 414 2.06 -25.25 -8.25
N TRP A 415 2.91 -24.84 -9.19
CA TRP A 415 2.54 -24.67 -10.61
C TRP A 415 2.10 -25.98 -11.28
N CYS A 416 2.89 -27.05 -11.17
CA CYS A 416 2.54 -28.35 -11.76
C CYS A 416 1.23 -28.90 -11.18
N ASN A 417 1.00 -28.72 -9.88
CA ASN A 417 -0.25 -29.05 -9.22
C ASN A 417 -1.43 -28.25 -9.76
N HIS A 418 -1.23 -26.95 -10.00
CA HIS A 418 -2.23 -26.08 -10.60
C HIS A 418 -2.62 -26.55 -12.00
N ILE A 419 -1.64 -26.77 -12.90
CA ILE A 419 -1.87 -27.27 -14.26
C ILE A 419 -2.61 -28.61 -14.20
N ARG A 420 -2.18 -29.53 -13.33
CA ARG A 420 -2.85 -30.81 -13.14
C ARG A 420 -4.32 -30.64 -12.77
N ARG A 421 -4.65 -29.78 -11.79
CA ARG A 421 -6.06 -29.53 -11.39
C ARG A 421 -6.86 -28.89 -12.52
N ARG A 422 -6.29 -27.90 -13.21
CA ARG A 422 -6.95 -27.17 -14.30
C ARG A 422 -7.32 -28.07 -15.49
N TYR A 423 -6.48 -29.04 -15.83
CA TYR A 423 -6.72 -29.94 -16.95
C TYR A 423 -7.24 -31.33 -16.53
N ALA A 424 -7.49 -31.56 -15.24
CA ALA A 424 -7.93 -32.86 -14.72
C ALA A 424 -9.27 -33.34 -15.34
N ASP A 425 -10.21 -32.41 -15.50
CA ASP A 425 -11.57 -32.69 -15.97
C ASP A 425 -11.74 -32.49 -17.50
N SER A 426 -10.63 -32.36 -18.24
CA SER A 426 -10.70 -32.20 -19.70
C SER A 426 -11.14 -33.49 -20.40
N GLU A 427 -12.14 -33.40 -21.27
CA GLU A 427 -12.59 -34.52 -22.11
C GLU A 427 -11.49 -34.99 -23.10
N ASP A 428 -10.61 -34.06 -23.52
CA ASP A 428 -9.44 -34.38 -24.32
C ASP A 428 -8.27 -34.79 -23.42
N ARG A 429 -8.22 -36.09 -23.12
CA ARG A 429 -7.15 -36.69 -22.32
C ARG A 429 -5.77 -36.49 -22.95
N ALA A 430 -5.65 -36.44 -24.27
CA ALA A 430 -4.36 -36.26 -24.93
C ALA A 430 -3.84 -34.83 -24.73
N MET A 431 -4.70 -33.83 -24.91
CA MET A 431 -4.40 -32.43 -24.63
C MET A 431 -4.07 -32.21 -23.15
N SER A 432 -4.85 -32.78 -22.23
CA SER A 432 -4.61 -32.71 -20.79
C SER A 432 -3.24 -33.25 -20.41
N LEU A 433 -2.91 -34.47 -20.85
CA LEU A 433 -1.60 -35.07 -20.60
C LEU A 433 -0.46 -34.26 -21.22
N ALA A 434 -0.65 -33.70 -22.42
CA ALA A 434 0.33 -32.84 -23.07
C ALA A 434 0.60 -31.56 -22.26
N ALA A 435 -0.44 -30.91 -21.74
CA ALA A 435 -0.29 -29.72 -20.90
C ALA A 435 0.44 -30.02 -19.58
N ILE A 436 0.07 -31.12 -18.92
CA ILE A 436 0.72 -31.56 -17.67
C ILE A 436 2.20 -31.87 -17.93
N ARG A 437 2.51 -32.68 -18.94
CA ARG A 437 3.90 -33.00 -19.32
C ARG A 437 4.70 -31.76 -19.71
N SER A 438 4.09 -30.81 -20.40
CA SER A 438 4.73 -29.54 -20.75
C SER A 438 5.15 -28.76 -19.51
N ALA A 439 4.27 -28.67 -18.50
CA ALA A 439 4.58 -28.00 -17.23
C ALA A 439 5.72 -28.69 -16.47
N PHE A 440 5.72 -30.02 -16.37
CA PHE A 440 6.82 -30.76 -15.73
C PHE A 440 8.15 -30.67 -16.49
N ASN A 441 8.12 -30.72 -17.82
CA ASN A 441 9.32 -30.51 -18.64
C ASN A 441 9.91 -29.11 -18.41
N ARG A 442 9.05 -28.08 -18.40
CA ARG A 442 9.48 -26.70 -18.12
C ARG A 442 10.10 -26.59 -16.71
N ALA A 443 9.43 -27.16 -15.70
CA ALA A 443 9.89 -27.14 -14.33
C ALA A 443 11.25 -27.83 -14.15
N THR A 444 11.37 -29.07 -14.64
CA THR A 444 12.62 -29.84 -14.54
C THR A 444 13.75 -29.22 -15.34
N SER A 445 13.46 -28.65 -16.53
CA SER A 445 14.46 -27.92 -17.32
C SER A 445 15.00 -26.71 -16.57
N HIS A 446 14.12 -25.91 -15.94
CA HIS A 446 14.54 -24.76 -15.14
C HIS A 446 15.36 -25.19 -13.91
N LEU A 447 14.90 -26.19 -13.16
CA LEU A 447 15.62 -26.69 -12.00
C LEU A 447 17.01 -27.20 -12.39
N THR A 448 17.14 -27.94 -13.49
CA THR A 448 18.43 -28.48 -13.94
C THR A 448 19.37 -27.41 -14.49
N ASN A 449 18.88 -26.49 -15.32
CA ASN A 449 19.75 -25.55 -16.03
C ASN A 449 20.10 -24.31 -15.19
N ASN A 450 19.19 -23.86 -14.33
CA ASN A 450 19.34 -22.63 -13.56
C ASN A 450 19.66 -22.94 -12.10
N VAL A 451 18.78 -23.68 -11.41
CA VAL A 451 18.85 -23.82 -9.95
C VAL A 451 20.01 -24.74 -9.51
N LEU A 452 20.22 -25.88 -10.16
CA LEU A 452 21.34 -26.77 -9.83
C LEU A 452 22.70 -26.13 -10.15
N THR A 453 22.76 -25.26 -11.17
CA THR A 453 23.98 -24.53 -11.52
C THR A 453 24.35 -23.53 -10.42
N GLU A 454 23.37 -22.85 -9.84
CA GLU A 454 23.56 -21.82 -8.80
C GLU A 454 23.75 -22.42 -7.39
N PHE A 455 22.98 -23.44 -7.03
CA PHE A 455 22.90 -23.96 -5.65
C PHE A 455 23.46 -25.39 -5.48
N GLY A 456 23.87 -26.06 -6.56
CA GLY A 456 24.25 -27.48 -6.55
C GLY A 456 23.06 -28.42 -6.28
N GLU A 457 23.33 -29.68 -5.92
CA GLU A 457 22.30 -30.72 -5.65
C GLU A 457 21.40 -30.44 -4.42
N MET A 458 21.59 -29.32 -3.72
CA MET A 458 20.97 -29.00 -2.43
C MET A 458 19.48 -28.63 -2.51
N GLY A 459 18.92 -28.41 -3.71
CA GLY A 459 17.54 -27.96 -3.89
C GLY A 459 16.46 -29.02 -3.81
N ASP A 460 16.73 -30.19 -4.37
CA ASP A 460 15.81 -31.32 -4.40
C ASP A 460 16.58 -32.64 -4.24
N PRO A 461 17.20 -32.89 -3.07
CA PRO A 461 18.09 -34.04 -2.88
C PRO A 461 17.38 -35.38 -3.12
N ASP A 462 16.06 -35.41 -2.91
CA ASP A 462 15.23 -36.59 -3.12
C ASP A 462 14.60 -36.66 -4.53
N TYR A 463 14.93 -35.70 -5.41
CA TYR A 463 14.31 -35.56 -6.72
C TYR A 463 12.78 -35.59 -6.65
N SER A 464 12.22 -34.98 -5.60
CA SER A 464 10.81 -35.04 -5.25
C SER A 464 9.89 -34.61 -6.39
N LEU A 465 10.27 -33.65 -7.24
CA LEU A 465 9.47 -33.28 -8.41
C LEU A 465 9.49 -34.37 -9.50
N TRP A 466 10.63 -35.04 -9.72
CA TRP A 466 10.76 -36.14 -10.67
C TRP A 466 10.01 -37.39 -10.20
N VAL A 467 10.14 -37.72 -8.91
CA VAL A 467 9.39 -38.81 -8.28
C VAL A 467 7.89 -38.56 -8.42
N TYR A 468 7.45 -37.32 -8.15
CA TYR A 468 6.06 -36.91 -8.30
C TYR A 468 5.57 -37.06 -9.76
N TRP A 469 6.36 -36.62 -10.74
CA TRP A 469 6.01 -36.79 -12.15
C TRP A 469 5.93 -38.28 -12.56
N ALA A 470 6.88 -39.11 -12.13
CA ALA A 470 6.89 -40.54 -12.42
C ALA A 470 5.67 -41.26 -11.83
N GLN A 471 5.24 -40.89 -10.61
CA GLN A 471 4.03 -41.43 -9.99
C GLN A 471 2.78 -41.08 -10.82
N LEU A 472 2.68 -39.84 -11.31
CA LEU A 472 1.58 -39.42 -12.17
C LEU A 472 1.55 -40.19 -13.50
N GLU A 473 2.70 -40.38 -14.15
CA GLU A 473 2.80 -41.18 -15.39
C GLU A 473 2.44 -42.66 -15.15
N ALA A 474 2.77 -43.20 -13.98
CA ALA A 474 2.41 -44.55 -13.57
C ALA A 474 0.92 -44.69 -13.19
N GLY A 475 0.15 -43.60 -13.17
CA GLY A 475 -1.25 -43.60 -12.72
C GLY A 475 -1.41 -43.86 -11.22
N LEU A 476 -0.34 -43.68 -10.45
CA LEU A 476 -0.39 -43.74 -9.00
C LEU A 476 -0.95 -42.41 -8.49
N SER A 477 -1.96 -42.46 -7.62
CA SER A 477 -2.35 -41.26 -6.90
C SER A 477 -1.19 -40.90 -5.96
N PRO A 478 -0.66 -39.67 -6.06
CA PRO A 478 0.28 -39.14 -5.07
C PRO A 478 -0.39 -38.99 -3.71
#